data_AF-A0A3A5REG2-F1
#
_entry.id   AF-A0A3A5REG2-F1
#
_cell.length_a   1.000
_cell.length_b   1.000
_cell.length_c   1.000
_cell.angle_alpha   90.00
_cell.angle_beta   90.00
_cell.angle_gamma   90.00
#
_symmetry.space_group_name_H-M   'P 1'
#
loop_
_entity.id
_entity.type
_entity.pdbx_description
1 polymer ?
#
loop_
_entity_poly.entity_id
_entity_poly.type
_entity_poly.pdbx_seq_one_letter_code
_entity_poly.pdbx_strand_id
1 'polypeptide(L)'
;MGVCDDILKKDIVPSCDDPVVQGLEQEGVIMNRADVDFAATVFNSTKKNVIETLAMKTGKKAYKVVVPGKNPFTGTKTSLVAGTYRSSFTNTVAIVILANDPDVCADVIDGLANGTYVVVLENKYKGLQKEGNPGDAAFQVYGYYQGLTATAIDNDKYSEDTEGGWAVTLEEQKTPKSALFLFKTSYEATKTVVNTLTAEPAA
;
A
#
# COMPACT_ATOMS: atom_id res chain seq x y z
N MET A 1 -4.64 -8.46 -31.92
CA MET A 1 -4.40 -8.35 -30.46
C MET A 1 -5.14 -7.11 -29.96
N GLY A 2 -6.44 -7.27 -29.71
CA GLY A 2 -7.37 -6.18 -29.38
C GLY A 2 -7.57 -6.03 -27.88
N VAL A 3 -8.07 -4.84 -27.48
CA VAL A 3 -8.59 -4.44 -26.15
C VAL A 3 -8.35 -5.47 -25.04
N CYS A 4 -7.14 -5.46 -24.49
CA CYS A 4 -6.69 -6.03 -23.22
C CYS A 4 -7.64 -7.06 -22.57
N ASP A 5 -7.37 -8.34 -22.81
CA ASP A 5 -7.28 -9.51 -21.92
C ASP A 5 -7.77 -9.44 -20.43
N ASP A 6 -8.76 -8.61 -20.11
CA ASP A 6 -9.20 -8.19 -18.77
C ASP A 6 -10.53 -8.88 -18.33
N ILE A 7 -10.93 -9.96 -19.01
CA ILE A 7 -12.10 -10.79 -18.62
C ILE A 7 -11.74 -11.81 -17.53
N LEU A 8 -12.75 -12.37 -16.85
CA LEU A 8 -12.54 -13.45 -15.87
C LEU A 8 -11.84 -14.65 -16.51
N LYS A 9 -10.75 -15.10 -15.90
CA LYS A 9 -9.91 -16.22 -16.39
C LYS A 9 -9.86 -17.42 -15.44
N LYS A 10 -10.58 -17.34 -14.32
CA LYS A 10 -10.68 -18.34 -13.26
C LYS A 10 -12.05 -18.26 -12.61
N ASP A 11 -12.47 -19.36 -11.98
CA ASP A 11 -13.71 -19.41 -11.23
C ASP A 11 -13.64 -18.54 -9.97
N ILE A 12 -14.77 -17.97 -9.59
CA ILE A 12 -14.94 -17.23 -8.34
C ILE A 12 -15.33 -18.27 -7.28
N VAL A 13 -14.32 -18.95 -6.73
CA VAL A 13 -14.48 -19.92 -5.64
C VAL A 13 -13.82 -19.38 -4.36
N PRO A 14 -14.44 -19.56 -3.19
CA PRO A 14 -13.78 -19.24 -1.93
C PRO A 14 -12.51 -20.09 -1.78
N SER A 15 -11.42 -19.49 -1.30
CA SER A 15 -10.23 -20.26 -0.94
C SER A 15 -10.57 -21.07 0.32
N CYS A 16 -10.69 -22.39 0.16
CA CYS A 16 -10.90 -23.31 1.29
C CYS A 16 -9.59 -23.65 2.01
N ASP A 17 -8.45 -23.39 1.38
CA ASP A 17 -7.12 -23.78 1.87
C ASP A 17 -6.55 -22.80 2.90
N ASP A 18 -6.97 -21.53 2.86
CA ASP A 18 -6.53 -20.50 3.81
C ASP A 18 -7.72 -19.57 4.12
N PRO A 19 -8.26 -19.61 5.36
CA PRO A 19 -9.41 -18.79 5.71
C PRO A 19 -9.08 -17.31 5.55
N VAL A 20 -9.93 -16.58 4.82
CA VAL A 20 -9.74 -15.15 4.59
C VAL A 20 -9.85 -14.38 5.92
N VAL A 21 -8.76 -13.77 6.34
CA VAL A 21 -8.71 -12.93 7.55
C VAL A 21 -8.82 -11.46 7.17
N GLN A 22 -9.82 -10.77 7.72
CA GLN A 22 -10.04 -9.35 7.49
C GLN A 22 -9.00 -8.47 8.21
N GLY A 23 -8.60 -7.38 7.56
CA GLY A 23 -7.82 -6.30 8.15
C GLY A 23 -6.34 -6.29 7.76
N LEU A 24 -5.67 -5.24 8.24
CA LEU A 24 -4.25 -4.95 8.01
C LEU A 24 -3.46 -5.16 9.31
N GLU A 25 -2.17 -5.42 9.17
CA GLU A 25 -1.21 -5.37 10.28
C GLU A 25 -0.91 -3.90 10.64
N GLN A 26 -0.31 -3.68 11.81
CA GLN A 26 -0.08 -2.33 12.35
C GLN A 26 1.03 -1.56 11.64
N GLU A 27 1.92 -2.26 10.94
CA GLU A 27 3.08 -1.66 10.30
C GLU A 27 2.91 -1.61 8.78
N GLY A 28 3.36 -0.50 8.21
CA GLY A 28 3.46 -0.27 6.78
C GLY A 28 4.67 0.59 6.45
N VAL A 29 4.87 0.83 5.17
CA VAL A 29 5.95 1.66 4.66
C VAL A 29 5.38 2.64 3.63
N ILE A 30 5.73 3.92 3.78
CA ILE A 30 5.39 5.00 2.84
C ILE A 30 6.65 5.52 2.17
N MET A 31 6.59 5.80 0.88
CA MET A 31 7.68 6.37 0.12
C MET A 31 7.19 7.51 -0.76
N ASN A 32 8.02 8.55 -0.90
CA ASN A 32 7.77 9.58 -1.89
C ASN A 32 7.78 8.95 -3.27
N ARG A 33 6.73 9.14 -4.05
CA ARG A 33 6.63 8.57 -5.40
C ARG A 33 7.80 9.02 -6.28
N ALA A 34 8.28 10.25 -6.11
CA ALA A 34 9.42 10.79 -6.85
C ALA A 34 10.74 10.07 -6.55
N ASP A 35 10.85 9.44 -5.39
CA ASP A 35 12.05 8.70 -4.94
C ASP A 35 12.01 7.22 -5.34
N VAL A 36 10.87 6.71 -5.82
CA VAL A 36 10.75 5.35 -6.36
C VAL A 36 11.49 5.26 -7.69
N ASP A 37 12.30 4.21 -7.83
CA ASP A 37 12.93 3.86 -9.09
C ASP A 37 12.00 2.95 -9.91
N PHE A 38 11.14 3.60 -10.70
CA PHE A 38 10.23 2.91 -11.61
C PHE A 38 10.95 2.14 -12.72
N ALA A 39 12.18 2.52 -13.07
CA ALA A 39 12.97 1.82 -14.09
C ALA A 39 13.60 0.54 -13.54
N ALA A 40 13.98 0.52 -12.26
CA ALA A 40 14.47 -0.66 -11.56
C ALA A 40 13.35 -1.53 -10.93
N THR A 41 12.10 -1.06 -10.94
CA THR A 41 10.96 -1.84 -10.47
C THR A 41 10.58 -2.90 -11.50
N VAL A 42 10.46 -4.15 -11.06
CA VAL A 42 10.17 -5.30 -11.94
C VAL A 42 8.86 -5.97 -11.55
N PHE A 43 7.95 -6.07 -12.53
CA PHE A 43 6.74 -6.87 -12.41
C PHE A 43 7.03 -8.33 -12.73
N ASN A 44 6.35 -9.24 -12.04
CA ASN A 44 6.45 -10.66 -12.35
C ASN A 44 5.92 -10.95 -13.77
N SER A 45 6.70 -11.69 -14.55
CA SER A 45 6.40 -11.98 -15.95
C SER A 45 5.13 -12.80 -16.16
N THR A 46 4.75 -13.61 -15.17
CA THR A 46 3.56 -14.48 -15.22
C THR A 46 2.38 -13.85 -14.49
N LYS A 47 2.60 -13.29 -13.29
CA LYS A 47 1.59 -12.68 -12.44
C LYS A 47 1.61 -11.15 -12.59
N LYS A 48 0.83 -10.63 -13.54
CA LYS A 48 0.80 -9.19 -13.89
C LYS A 48 0.39 -8.22 -12.77
N ASN A 49 -0.17 -8.72 -11.67
CA ASN A 49 -0.53 -7.92 -10.50
C ASN A 49 0.49 -8.06 -9.35
N VAL A 50 1.64 -8.68 -9.60
CA VAL A 50 2.73 -8.86 -8.62
C VAL A 50 3.94 -8.05 -9.04
N ILE A 51 4.42 -7.21 -8.14
CA ILE A 51 5.72 -6.57 -8.19
C ILE A 51 6.70 -7.50 -7.48
N GLU A 52 7.73 -7.93 -8.20
CA GLU A 52 8.74 -8.84 -7.67
C GLU A 52 9.93 -8.09 -7.06
N THR A 53 10.24 -6.92 -7.61
CA THR A 53 11.26 -6.01 -7.09
C THR A 53 10.71 -4.61 -7.10
N LEU A 54 10.62 -3.99 -5.91
CA LEU A 54 10.35 -2.57 -5.73
C LEU A 54 11.64 -1.90 -5.27
N ALA A 55 12.07 -0.85 -5.96
CA ALA A 55 13.36 -0.21 -5.74
C ALA A 55 13.21 1.29 -5.46
N MET A 56 14.07 1.81 -4.59
CA MET A 56 14.25 3.24 -4.36
C MET A 56 15.42 3.74 -5.20
N LYS A 57 15.38 5.00 -5.62
CA LYS A 57 16.53 5.67 -6.23
C LYS A 57 17.71 5.71 -5.26
N THR A 58 18.92 5.75 -5.79
CA THR A 58 20.15 5.82 -4.99
C THR A 58 20.11 6.95 -3.97
N GLY A 59 20.46 6.66 -2.71
CA GLY A 59 20.46 7.62 -1.61
C GLY A 59 19.06 7.98 -1.08
N LYS A 60 18.00 7.32 -1.54
CA LYS A 60 16.63 7.51 -1.05
C LYS A 60 16.17 6.33 -0.22
N LYS A 61 15.31 6.62 0.76
CA LYS A 61 14.68 5.62 1.63
C LYS A 61 13.18 5.86 1.73
N ALA A 62 12.48 4.80 2.09
CA ALA A 62 11.10 4.86 2.52
C ALA A 62 11.03 5.11 4.03
N TYR A 63 9.85 5.48 4.52
CA TYR A 63 9.57 5.80 5.90
C TYR A 63 8.58 4.79 6.48
N LYS A 64 8.78 4.41 7.74
CA LYS A 64 7.88 3.49 8.43
C LYS A 64 6.61 4.22 8.84
N VAL A 65 5.45 3.59 8.64
CA VAL A 65 4.16 4.04 9.16
C VAL A 65 3.67 2.99 10.15
N VAL A 66 3.41 3.41 11.38
CA VAL A 66 2.88 2.53 12.42
C VAL A 66 1.57 3.12 12.91
N VAL A 67 0.48 2.41 12.66
CA VAL A 67 -0.83 2.76 13.21
C VAL A 67 -1.13 1.76 14.32
N PRO A 68 -0.92 2.12 15.60
CA PRO A 68 -1.21 1.23 16.71
C PRO A 68 -2.73 1.04 16.85
N GLY A 69 -3.12 0.00 17.58
CA GLY A 69 -4.52 -0.25 17.92
C GLY A 69 -5.07 -1.55 17.34
N LYS A 70 -6.33 -1.85 17.69
CA LYS A 70 -6.99 -3.12 17.38
C LYS A 70 -7.32 -3.28 15.89
N ASN A 71 -7.65 -2.16 15.22
CA ASN A 71 -8.03 -2.08 13.82
C ASN A 71 -7.17 -1.01 13.11
N PRO A 72 -5.90 -1.31 12.81
CA PRO A 72 -5.02 -0.34 12.17
C PRO A 72 -5.49 -0.01 10.74
N PHE A 73 -5.21 1.21 10.29
CA PHE A 73 -5.57 1.71 8.95
C PHE A 73 -7.07 1.60 8.60
N THR A 74 -7.95 1.71 9.60
CA THR A 74 -9.41 1.65 9.41
C THR A 74 -9.89 2.71 8.41
N GLY A 75 -10.64 2.29 7.40
CA GLY A 75 -11.08 3.15 6.29
C GLY A 75 -10.32 2.90 4.97
N THR A 76 -9.20 2.18 5.02
CA THR A 76 -8.48 1.74 3.82
C THR A 76 -9.35 0.80 2.97
N LYS A 77 -9.52 1.12 1.68
CA LYS A 77 -10.42 0.40 0.78
C LYS A 77 -10.03 0.59 -0.69
N THR A 78 -10.52 -0.30 -1.55
CA THR A 78 -10.47 -0.15 -3.01
C THR A 78 -11.88 -0.20 -3.57
N SER A 79 -12.29 0.79 -4.34
CA SER A 79 -13.64 0.92 -4.89
C SER A 79 -13.60 0.99 -6.42
N LEU A 80 -14.54 0.30 -7.08
CA LEU A 80 -14.69 0.37 -8.54
C LEU A 80 -15.29 1.72 -8.94
N VAL A 81 -14.71 2.34 -9.95
CA VAL A 81 -15.26 3.49 -10.66
C VAL A 81 -15.58 3.05 -12.08
N ALA A 82 -16.87 2.93 -12.39
CA ALA A 82 -17.32 2.59 -13.73
C ALA A 82 -16.94 3.73 -14.69
N GLY A 83 -16.25 3.40 -15.78
CA GLY A 83 -15.86 4.34 -16.82
C GLY A 83 -16.52 4.02 -18.16
N THR A 84 -16.57 5.00 -19.06
CA THR A 84 -17.22 4.88 -20.37
C THR A 84 -16.57 3.84 -21.29
N TYR A 85 -15.24 3.72 -21.24
CA TYR A 85 -14.47 2.81 -22.09
C TYR A 85 -13.82 1.67 -21.31
N ARG A 86 -13.40 1.94 -20.07
CA ARG A 86 -12.84 0.97 -19.13
C ARG A 86 -13.15 1.44 -17.72
N SER A 87 -13.49 0.51 -16.84
CA SER A 87 -13.57 0.81 -15.41
C SER A 87 -12.18 0.98 -14.82
N SER A 88 -12.11 1.77 -13.77
CA SER A 88 -10.90 2.01 -12.97
C SER A 88 -11.21 1.79 -11.50
N PHE A 89 -10.20 1.90 -10.65
CA PHE A 89 -10.36 1.76 -9.20
C PHE A 89 -9.87 3.02 -8.49
N THR A 90 -10.48 3.33 -7.35
CA THR A 90 -9.99 4.30 -6.38
C THR A 90 -9.49 3.55 -5.17
N ASN A 91 -8.22 3.73 -4.82
CA ASN A 91 -7.63 3.24 -3.59
C ASN A 91 -7.64 4.36 -2.55
N THR A 92 -8.15 4.08 -1.37
CA THR A 92 -8.12 4.97 -0.21
C THR A 92 -7.25 4.30 0.85
N VAL A 93 -6.31 5.03 1.44
CA VAL A 93 -5.46 4.60 2.55
C VAL A 93 -5.65 5.57 3.71
N ALA A 94 -6.05 5.05 4.87
CA ALA A 94 -6.28 5.84 6.08
C ALA A 94 -5.12 5.63 7.07
N ILE A 95 -4.52 6.71 7.55
CA ILE A 95 -3.38 6.71 8.48
C ILE A 95 -3.75 7.56 9.70
N VAL A 96 -3.41 7.08 10.89
CA VAL A 96 -3.54 7.85 12.14
C VAL A 96 -2.14 8.17 12.66
N ILE A 97 -1.91 9.43 13.01
CA ILE A 97 -0.65 9.93 13.57
C ILE A 97 -0.95 10.55 14.93
N LEU A 98 -0.57 9.88 16.01
CA LEU A 98 -0.87 10.33 17.38
C LEU A 98 -0.02 11.53 17.82
N ALA A 99 1.20 11.65 17.27
CA ALA A 99 2.10 12.74 17.61
C ALA A 99 1.67 14.06 16.94
N ASN A 100 1.73 15.16 17.70
CA ASN A 100 1.34 16.51 17.27
C ASN A 100 2.34 17.55 17.81
N ASP A 101 3.62 17.24 17.79
CA ASP A 101 4.69 18.19 18.07
C ASP A 101 5.06 19.00 16.81
N PRO A 102 5.76 20.15 16.95
CA PRO A 102 6.11 21.01 15.81
C PRO A 102 6.93 20.30 14.73
N ASP A 103 7.82 19.39 15.12
CA ASP A 103 8.68 18.66 14.18
C ASP A 103 7.86 17.68 13.36
N VAL A 104 6.94 16.92 13.99
CA VAL A 104 6.00 16.05 13.27
C VAL A 104 5.09 16.85 12.33
N CYS A 105 4.63 18.03 12.74
CA CYS A 105 3.83 18.88 11.87
C CYS A 105 4.62 19.32 10.63
N ALA A 106 5.83 19.83 10.81
CA ALA A 106 6.68 20.34 9.73
C ALA A 106 7.21 19.23 8.81
N ASP A 107 7.69 18.12 9.37
CA ASP A 107 8.40 17.09 8.60
C ASP A 107 7.48 16.00 8.07
N VAL A 108 6.33 15.76 8.70
CA VAL A 108 5.40 14.68 8.34
C VAL A 108 4.08 15.23 7.81
N ILE A 109 3.35 16.03 8.59
CA ILE A 109 2.00 16.46 8.22
C ILE A 109 2.01 17.39 7.00
N ASP A 110 2.86 18.42 7.01
CA ASP A 110 3.00 19.36 5.89
C ASP A 110 3.49 18.67 4.62
N GLY A 111 4.38 17.68 4.78
CA GLY A 111 4.80 16.79 3.71
C GLY A 111 3.59 16.04 3.12
N LEU A 112 2.90 15.27 3.96
CA LEU A 112 1.74 14.45 3.57
C LEU A 112 0.66 15.23 2.85
N ALA A 113 0.43 16.49 3.26
CA ALA A 113 -0.56 17.37 2.66
C ALA A 113 -0.28 17.70 1.19
N ASN A 114 0.99 17.76 0.79
CA ASN A 114 1.42 18.31 -0.51
C ASN A 114 2.13 17.28 -1.41
N GLY A 115 2.48 16.11 -0.88
CA GLY A 115 3.23 15.10 -1.62
C GLY A 115 2.36 14.11 -2.40
N THR A 116 3.07 13.27 -3.18
CA THR A 116 2.51 12.07 -3.84
C THR A 116 3.27 10.85 -3.36
N TYR A 117 2.55 9.80 -3.00
CA TYR A 117 3.13 8.67 -2.27
C TYR A 117 2.84 7.31 -2.89
N VAL A 118 3.70 6.36 -2.59
CA VAL A 118 3.44 4.92 -2.72
C VAL A 118 3.46 4.33 -1.31
N VAL A 119 2.48 3.51 -0.97
CA VAL A 119 2.35 2.89 0.35
C VAL A 119 2.30 1.38 0.20
N VAL A 120 3.06 0.67 1.03
CA VAL A 120 3.01 -0.79 1.16
C VAL A 120 2.47 -1.14 2.53
N LEU A 121 1.36 -1.87 2.58
CA LEU A 121 0.74 -2.34 3.82
C LEU A 121 0.75 -3.87 3.87
N GLU A 122 0.91 -4.41 5.08
CA GLU A 122 0.82 -5.86 5.31
C GLU A 122 -0.62 -6.25 5.66
N ASN A 123 -1.16 -7.24 4.95
CA ASN A 123 -2.48 -7.82 5.16
C ASN A 123 -2.41 -8.88 6.27
N LYS A 124 -3.46 -8.99 7.08
CA LYS A 124 -3.62 -10.13 8.01
C LYS A 124 -3.78 -11.45 7.24
N TYR A 125 -4.48 -11.42 6.11
CA TYR A 125 -4.52 -12.55 5.19
C TYR A 125 -3.24 -12.59 4.35
N LYS A 126 -2.36 -13.54 4.67
CA LYS A 126 -1.04 -13.68 4.02
C LYS A 126 -1.04 -14.73 2.91
N GLY A 127 -2.00 -15.66 2.92
CA GLY A 127 -2.04 -16.76 1.95
C GLY A 127 -0.88 -17.73 2.14
N LEU A 128 -0.52 -18.04 3.39
CA LEU A 128 0.63 -18.88 3.72
C LEU A 128 0.37 -20.36 3.45
N GLN A 129 -0.89 -20.78 3.41
CA GLN A 129 -1.26 -22.19 3.21
C GLN A 129 -1.54 -22.54 1.73
N LYS A 130 -1.38 -21.58 0.81
CA LYS A 130 -1.57 -21.82 -0.63
C LYS A 130 -0.53 -22.82 -1.15
N GLU A 131 -0.97 -23.78 -1.97
CA GLU A 131 -0.08 -24.75 -2.63
C GLU A 131 0.97 -24.08 -3.53
N GLY A 132 0.64 -22.93 -4.13
CA GLY A 132 1.53 -22.19 -5.03
C GLY A 132 1.77 -20.76 -4.57
N ASN A 133 3.04 -20.42 -4.30
CA ASN A 133 3.53 -19.10 -3.87
C ASN A 133 2.94 -18.65 -2.51
N PRO A 134 3.21 -19.41 -1.44
CA PRO A 134 2.75 -19.06 -0.10
C PRO A 134 3.27 -17.67 0.31
N GLY A 135 2.38 -16.82 0.79
CA GLY A 135 2.72 -15.45 1.22
C GLY A 135 2.49 -14.35 0.17
N ASP A 136 2.04 -14.69 -1.04
CA ASP A 136 1.90 -13.73 -2.15
C ASP A 136 0.75 -12.72 -2.00
N ALA A 137 -0.07 -12.86 -0.97
CA ALA A 137 -1.13 -11.91 -0.60
C ALA A 137 -0.74 -11.00 0.58
N ALA A 138 0.43 -11.21 1.18
CA ALA A 138 0.80 -10.57 2.43
C ALA A 138 1.04 -9.07 2.29
N PHE A 139 1.70 -8.58 1.23
CA PHE A 139 2.03 -7.17 1.10
C PHE A 139 1.31 -6.55 -0.10
N GLN A 140 0.48 -5.55 0.16
CA GLN A 140 -0.27 -4.84 -0.87
C GLN A 140 0.31 -3.44 -1.09
N VAL A 141 0.46 -3.06 -2.36
CA VAL A 141 1.02 -1.78 -2.80
C VAL A 141 -0.10 -0.88 -3.32
N TYR A 142 -0.12 0.36 -2.82
CA TYR A 142 -1.07 1.41 -3.16
C TYR A 142 -0.33 2.64 -3.70
N GLY A 143 -0.91 3.37 -4.66
CA GLY A 143 -0.31 4.60 -5.20
C GLY A 143 0.74 4.39 -6.30
N TYR A 144 0.99 3.15 -6.72
CA TYR A 144 2.06 2.87 -7.69
C TYR A 144 1.83 3.56 -9.05
N TYR A 145 0.59 3.56 -9.56
CA TYR A 145 0.31 4.08 -10.90
C TYR A 145 0.16 5.59 -10.90
N GLN A 146 -0.79 6.11 -10.11
CA GLN A 146 -1.17 7.53 -10.14
C GLN A 146 -0.63 8.32 -8.94
N GLY A 147 -0.10 7.64 -7.92
CA GLY A 147 0.29 8.26 -6.66
C GLY A 147 -0.90 8.43 -5.72
N LEU A 148 -0.66 8.18 -4.43
CA LEU A 148 -1.55 8.55 -3.35
C LEU A 148 -1.34 10.02 -3.00
N THR A 149 -2.40 10.80 -2.96
CA THR A 149 -2.40 12.20 -2.51
C THR A 149 -3.35 12.39 -1.34
N ALA A 150 -3.01 13.26 -0.39
CA ALA A 150 -3.92 13.57 0.70
C ALA A 150 -5.20 14.23 0.18
N THR A 151 -6.35 13.72 0.63
CA THR A 151 -7.68 14.28 0.35
C THR A 151 -8.32 14.87 1.61
N ALA A 152 -7.93 14.36 2.78
CA ALA A 152 -8.30 14.92 4.07
C ALA A 152 -7.16 14.72 5.06
N ILE A 153 -6.92 15.74 5.88
CA ILE A 153 -6.00 15.72 7.02
C ILE A 153 -6.70 16.49 8.13
N ASP A 154 -7.19 15.78 9.12
CA ASP A 154 -8.01 16.33 10.20
C ASP A 154 -7.28 16.20 11.55
N ASN A 155 -7.38 17.24 12.37
CA ASN A 155 -6.77 17.30 13.70
C ASN A 155 -7.84 17.64 14.74
N ASP A 156 -8.74 16.70 14.97
CA ASP A 156 -9.76 16.84 16.00
C ASP A 156 -9.16 16.52 17.37
N LYS A 157 -9.01 17.56 18.19
CA LYS A 157 -8.47 17.46 19.56
C LYS A 157 -9.33 16.65 20.52
N TYR A 158 -10.58 16.39 20.17
CA TYR A 158 -11.52 15.62 20.98
C TYR A 158 -11.82 14.25 20.38
N SER A 159 -11.16 13.87 19.29
CA SER A 159 -11.33 12.55 18.70
C SER A 159 -10.73 11.46 19.60
N GLU A 160 -11.58 10.52 20.00
CA GLU A 160 -11.15 9.31 20.71
C GLU A 160 -10.42 8.34 19.76
N ASP A 161 -10.73 8.38 18.46
CA ASP A 161 -10.13 7.50 17.45
C ASP A 161 -8.67 7.85 17.14
N THR A 162 -8.28 9.11 17.35
CA THR A 162 -6.91 9.60 17.12
C THR A 162 -6.20 10.08 18.39
N GLU A 163 -6.85 9.96 19.55
CA GLU A 163 -6.37 10.48 20.85
C GLU A 163 -5.92 11.95 20.78
N GLY A 164 -6.61 12.78 19.97
CA GLY A 164 -6.26 14.19 19.74
C GLY A 164 -5.13 14.44 18.72
N GLY A 165 -4.66 13.38 18.05
CA GLY A 165 -3.71 13.41 16.94
C GLY A 165 -4.35 13.73 15.59
N TRP A 166 -3.72 13.26 14.50
CA TRP A 166 -4.14 13.49 13.12
C TRP A 166 -4.77 12.24 12.49
N ALA A 167 -5.86 12.45 11.76
CA ALA A 167 -6.42 11.49 10.81
C ALA A 167 -6.07 11.93 9.39
N VAL A 168 -5.39 11.06 8.64
CA VAL A 168 -4.94 11.33 7.27
C VAL A 168 -5.61 10.34 6.32
N THR A 169 -6.25 10.86 5.27
CA THR A 169 -6.81 10.07 4.18
C THR A 169 -6.07 10.36 2.89
N LEU A 170 -5.38 9.35 2.36
CA LEU A 170 -4.72 9.40 1.07
C LEU A 170 -5.55 8.67 0.02
N GLU A 171 -5.67 9.21 -1.18
CA GLU A 171 -6.36 8.56 -2.29
C GLU A 171 -5.54 8.51 -3.58
N GLU A 172 -5.67 7.39 -4.30
CA GLU A 172 -5.18 7.20 -5.66
C GLU A 172 -6.42 6.93 -6.53
N GLN A 173 -6.75 7.86 -7.41
CA GLN A 173 -7.89 7.74 -8.31
C GLN A 173 -7.47 7.18 -9.67
N LYS A 174 -8.41 6.52 -10.37
CA LYS A 174 -8.23 6.02 -11.74
C LYS A 174 -7.11 4.98 -11.88
N THR A 175 -6.91 4.15 -10.87
CA THR A 175 -5.96 3.04 -10.90
C THR A 175 -6.46 1.97 -11.89
N PRO A 176 -5.64 1.49 -12.83
CA PRO A 176 -6.06 0.49 -13.82
C PRO A 176 -6.15 -0.94 -13.27
N LYS A 177 -5.67 -1.17 -12.05
CA LYS A 177 -5.61 -2.48 -11.39
C LYS A 177 -6.35 -2.42 -10.07
N SER A 178 -7.07 -3.50 -9.75
CA SER A 178 -7.81 -3.64 -8.49
C SER A 178 -6.91 -3.80 -7.28
N ALA A 179 -5.77 -4.49 -7.42
CA ALA A 179 -4.78 -4.64 -6.38
C ALA A 179 -3.42 -4.97 -7.00
N LEU A 180 -2.36 -4.46 -6.37
CA LEU A 180 -0.97 -4.81 -6.65
C LEU A 180 -0.35 -5.41 -5.39
N PHE A 181 0.38 -6.51 -5.54
CA PHE A 181 1.04 -7.17 -4.42
C PHE A 181 2.55 -7.13 -4.60
N LEU A 182 3.28 -6.89 -3.51
CA LEU A 182 4.73 -7.07 -3.47
C LEU A 182 5.00 -8.51 -3.01
N PHE A 183 5.71 -9.28 -3.81
CA PHE A 183 6.08 -10.65 -3.44
C PHE A 183 7.38 -11.07 -4.11
N LYS A 184 8.33 -11.53 -3.30
CA LYS A 184 9.60 -12.09 -3.71
C LYS A 184 9.77 -13.46 -3.10
N THR A 185 9.66 -14.53 -3.90
CA THR A 185 9.90 -15.96 -3.62
C THR A 185 9.23 -16.59 -2.37
N SER A 186 9.16 -15.90 -1.24
CA SER A 186 8.48 -16.26 0.00
C SER A 186 8.06 -15.01 0.79
N TYR A 187 7.19 -15.19 1.79
CA TYR A 187 6.84 -14.12 2.73
C TYR A 187 8.06 -13.50 3.42
N GLU A 188 8.98 -14.31 3.95
CA GLU A 188 10.17 -13.81 4.67
C GLU A 188 11.13 -13.01 3.79
N ALA A 189 11.33 -13.47 2.54
CA ALA A 189 12.14 -12.74 1.57
C ALA A 189 11.47 -11.42 1.18
N THR A 190 10.14 -11.40 1.05
CA THR A 190 9.37 -10.18 0.79
C THR A 190 9.47 -9.20 1.96
N LYS A 191 9.31 -9.69 3.20
CA LYS A 191 9.44 -8.89 4.41
C LYS A 191 10.83 -8.27 4.56
N THR A 192 11.88 -9.03 4.22
CA THR A 192 13.25 -8.53 4.19
C THR A 192 13.41 -7.39 3.18
N VAL A 193 12.80 -7.49 2.00
CA VAL A 193 12.79 -6.40 1.01
C VAL A 193 12.09 -5.16 1.59
N VAL A 194 10.90 -5.32 2.17
CA VAL A 194 10.15 -4.20 2.78
C VAL A 194 10.98 -3.50 3.85
N ASN A 195 11.63 -4.26 4.73
CA ASN A 195 12.50 -3.69 5.77
C ASN A 195 13.72 -2.96 5.18
N THR A 196 14.30 -3.49 4.11
CA THR A 196 15.45 -2.87 3.42
C THR A 196 15.08 -1.51 2.81
N LEU A 197 13.83 -1.30 2.38
CA LEU A 197 13.39 0.00 1.84
C LEU A 197 13.47 1.12 2.87
N THR A 198 13.35 0.79 4.16
CA THR A 198 13.44 1.75 5.27
C THR A 198 14.85 1.91 5.82
N ALA A 199 15.80 1.08 5.37
CA ALA A 199 17.18 1.17 5.83
C ALA A 199 17.82 2.48 5.36
N GLU A 200 18.68 3.04 6.20
CA GLU A 200 19.45 4.23 5.86
C GLU A 200 20.41 3.89 4.70
N PRO A 201 20.42 4.66 3.60
CA PRO A 201 21.35 4.39 2.52
C PRO A 201 22.78 4.52 3.05
N ALA A 202 23.65 3.57 2.68
CA ALA A 202 25.07 3.67 2.98
C ALA A 202 25.61 4.98 2.36
N ALA A 203 26.28 5.78 3.20
CA ALA A 203 26.86 7.08 2.84
C ALA A 203 27.95 6.96 1.77
#